data_AF-A0A6F8VAG0-F1
#
_entry.id   AF-A0A6F8VAG0-F1
#
_cell.length_a   1.000
_cell.length_b   1.000
_cell.length_c   1.000
_cell.angle_alpha   90.00
_cell.angle_beta   90.00
_cell.angle_gamma   90.00
#
_symmetry.space_group_name_H-M   'P 1'
#
loop_
_entity.id
_entity.type
_entity.pdbx_description
1 polymer ?
#
loop_
_entity_poly.entity_id
_entity_poly.type
_entity_poly.pdbx_seq_one_letter_code
_entity_poly.pdbx_strand_id
1 'polypeptide(L)' 'MKIMIRKAAGVLTGYLPKKDLEEPIVEMEKPEMWGGTVTLANGWKFALPEMAADTRLPITVEARKLGE' A
#
# COMPACT_ATOMS: atom_id res chain seq x y z
N MET A 1 1.84 -9.97 -4.67
CA MET A 1 1.29 -10.23 -3.32
C MET A 1 0.10 -9.32 -3.17
N LYS A 2 -1.05 -9.86 -2.78
CA LYS A 2 -2.24 -9.04 -2.53
C LYS A 2 -2.01 -8.15 -1.32
N ILE A 3 -2.24 -6.87 -1.50
CA ILE A 3 -2.33 -5.87 -0.44
C ILE A 3 -3.63 -5.09 -0.66
N MET A 4 -4.42 -4.93 0.40
CA MET A 4 -5.58 -4.07 0.41
C MET A 4 -5.17 -2.71 0.97
N ILE A 5 -5.26 -1.68 0.14
CA ILE A 5 -5.05 -0.30 0.57
C ILE A 5 -6.40 0.25 1.02
N ARG A 6 -6.45 0.77 2.24
CA ARG A 6 -7.64 1.43 2.79
C ARG A 6 -7.26 2.76 3.42
N LYS A 7 -8.23 3.67 3.51
CA LYS A 7 -8.08 4.95 4.20
C LYS A 7 -9.05 4.99 5.38
N ALA A 8 -8.51 5.08 6.59
CA ALA A 8 -9.29 5.19 7.82
C ALA A 8 -8.82 6.43 8.60
N ALA A 9 -9.77 7.29 9.00
CA ALA A 9 -9.47 8.52 9.74
C ALA A 9 -8.37 9.42 9.11
N GLY A 10 -8.26 9.42 7.78
CA GLY A 10 -7.25 10.20 7.04
C GLY A 10 -5.92 9.47 6.81
N VAL A 11 -5.67 8.35 7.48
CA VAL A 11 -4.44 7.55 7.37
C VAL A 11 -4.61 6.43 6.36
N LEU A 12 -3.62 6.24 5.49
CA LEU A 12 -3.56 5.10 4.58
C LEU A 12 -2.97 3.89 5.32
N THR A 13 -3.65 2.75 5.27
CA THR A 13 -3.16 1.48 5.80
C THR A 13 -3.16 0.40 4.72
N GLY A 14 -2.15 -0.46 4.77
CA GLY A 14 -2.00 -1.62 3.92
C GLY A 14 -2.27 -2.90 4.70
N TYR A 15 -3.31 -3.64 4.29
CA TYR A 15 -3.63 -4.96 4.84
C TYR A 15 -3.12 -6.06 3.92
N LEU A 16 -2.29 -6.95 4.45
CA LEU A 16 -1.73 -8.13 3.79
C LEU A 16 -2.48 -9.39 4.21
N PRO A 17 -3.49 -9.85 3.45
CA PRO A 17 -4.30 -11.02 3.81
C PRO A 17 -3.49 -12.30 3.98
N LYS A 18 -2.41 -12.47 3.20
CA LYS A 18 -1.56 -13.67 3.30
C LYS A 18 -0.79 -13.77 4.64
N LYS A 19 -0.57 -12.63 5.30
CA LYS A 19 0.16 -12.55 6.57
C LYS A 19 -0.75 -12.18 7.74
N ASP A 20 -2.02 -11.93 7.46
CA ASP A 20 -2.99 -11.32 8.37
C ASP A 20 -2.41 -10.12 9.14
N LEU A 21 -1.78 -9.23 8.38
CA LEU A 21 -1.02 -8.10 8.91
C LEU A 21 -1.58 -6.80 8.36
N GLU A 22 -1.85 -5.82 9.23
CA GLU A 22 -2.21 -4.47 8.83
C GLU A 22 -1.19 -3.48 9.37
N GLU A 23 -0.66 -2.63 8.50
CA GLU A 23 0.31 -1.61 8.88
C GLU A 23 -0.03 -0.26 8.22
N PRO A 24 0.20 0.87 8.91
CA PRO A 24 0.09 2.18 8.29
C PRO A 24 1.20 2.41 7.27
N ILE A 25 0.86 3.13 6.21
CA ILE A 25 1.81 3.60 5.21
C ILE A 25 2.48 4.85 5.77
N VAL A 26 3.78 4.78 5.99
CA VAL A 26 4.58 5.87 6.58
C VAL A 26 5.35 6.67 5.53
N GLU A 27 5.62 6.06 4.37
CA GLU A 27 6.26 6.74 3.24
C GLU A 27 5.64 6.32 1.92
N MET A 28 5.61 7.25 0.97
CA MET A 28 5.19 7.03 -0.41
C MET A 28 6.17 7.73 -1.32
N GLU A 29 6.70 7.02 -2.31
CA GLU A 29 7.60 7.58 -3.32
C GLU A 29 6.87 8.60 -4.21
N LYS A 30 5.60 8.31 -4.53
CA LYS A 30 4.72 9.19 -5.29
C LYS A 30 3.60 9.70 -4.39
N PRO A 31 3.18 10.98 -4.51
CA PRO A 31 2.04 11.52 -3.77
C PRO A 31 0.75 10.71 -3.96
N GLU A 32 0.61 10.14 -5.16
CA GLU A 32 -0.55 9.36 -5.60
C GLU A 32 -0.42 7.88 -5.24
N MET A 33 0.71 7.44 -4.67
CA MET A 33 1.10 6.07 -4.30
C MET A 33 1.23 5.07 -5.47
N TRP A 34 0.39 5.20 -6.49
CA TRP A 34 0.28 4.29 -7.62
C TRP A 34 1.47 4.40 -8.58
N GLY A 35 1.89 3.26 -9.12
CA GLY A 35 3.06 3.17 -10.00
C GLY A 35 4.37 3.58 -9.33
N GLY A 36 4.42 3.55 -8.00
CA GLY A 36 5.59 3.84 -7.19
C GLY A 36 5.71 2.88 -6.01
N THR A 37 6.60 3.20 -5.08
CA THR A 37 6.84 2.40 -3.88
C THR A 37 6.17 3.00 -2.66
N VAL A 38 5.59 2.16 -1.80
CA VAL A 38 5.09 2.53 -0.47
C VAL A 38 5.87 1.79 0.62
N THR A 39 6.16 2.46 1.72
CA THR A 39 6.80 1.87 2.92
C THR A 39 5.76 1.77 4.04
N LEU A 40 5.62 0.57 4.60
CA LEU A 40 4.80 0.31 5.78
C LEU A 40 5.59 0.60 7.07
N ALA A 41 4.89 0.88 8.18
CA ALA A 41 5.53 1.20 9.47
C ALA A 41 6.45 0.11 10.00
N ASN A 42 6.22 -1.15 9.61
CA ASN A 42 7.10 -2.27 9.92
C ASN A 42 8.39 -2.33 9.06
N GLY A 43 8.64 -1.32 8.22
CA GLY A 43 9.80 -1.23 7.33
C GLY A 43 9.63 -1.88 5.96
N TRP A 44 8.54 -2.63 5.72
CA TRP A 44 8.36 -3.33 4.46
C TRP A 44 8.05 -2.37 3.31
N LYS A 45 8.69 -2.60 2.17
CA LYS A 45 8.49 -1.81 0.95
C LYS A 45 7.72 -2.60 -0.10
N PHE A 46 6.73 -1.95 -0.71
CA PHE A 46 5.87 -2.52 -1.74
C PHE A 46 5.80 -1.62 -2.96
N ALA A 47 6.13 -2.15 -4.14
CA ALA A 47 5.80 -1.50 -5.41
C ALA A 47 4.34 -1.76 -5.74
N LEU A 48 3.57 -0.67 -5.90
CA LEU A 48 2.18 -0.70 -6.32
C LEU A 48 2.07 -0.60 -7.85
N PRO A 49 1.04 -1.20 -8.45
CA PRO A 49 0.79 -1.04 -9.89
C PRO A 49 0.44 0.41 -10.22
N GLU A 50 0.66 0.80 -11.47
CA GLU A 50 0.22 2.09 -11.97
C GLU A 50 -1.31 2.11 -12.08
N MET A 51 -1.93 3.10 -11.44
CA MET A 51 -3.38 3.29 -11.36
C MET A 51 -3.68 4.78 -11.26
N ALA A 52 -4.93 5.16 -11.51
CA ALA A 52 -5.36 6.54 -11.41
C ALA A 52 -5.40 7.01 -9.94
N ALA A 53 -5.02 8.26 -9.69
CA ALA A 53 -4.98 8.86 -8.35
C ALA A 53 -6.35 8.88 -7.64
N ASP A 54 -7.44 8.91 -8.42
CA ASP A 54 -8.83 8.91 -7.95
C ASP A 54 -9.40 7.50 -7.69
N THR A 55 -8.54 6.47 -7.72
CA THR A 55 -8.92 5.10 -7.39
C THR A 55 -9.62 5.05 -6.01
N ARG A 56 -10.86 4.54 -6.00
CA ARG A 56 -11.67 4.46 -4.78
C ARG A 56 -11.10 3.45 -3.80
N LEU A 57 -10.98 3.85 -2.55
CA LEU A 57 -10.56 3.02 -1.43
C LEU A 57 -11.78 2.53 -0.63
N PRO A 58 -11.76 1.31 -0.04
CA PRO A 58 -10.66 0.36 -0.05
C PRO A 58 -10.54 -0.43 -1.37
N ILE A 59 -9.31 -0.77 -1.77
CA ILE A 59 -9.02 -1.56 -2.98
C ILE A 59 -7.94 -2.60 -2.70
N THR A 60 -8.07 -3.79 -3.29
CA THR A 60 -7.04 -4.82 -3.28
C THR A 60 -6.27 -4.83 -4.59
N VAL A 61 -4.95 -4.74 -4.50
CA VAL A 61 -4.05 -4.76 -5.67
C VAL A 61 -2.97 -5.81 -5.49
N GLU A 62 -2.40 -6.24 -6.61
CA GLU A 62 -1.17 -7.03 -6.60
C GLU A 62 0.03 -6.10 -6.49
N ALA A 63 0.70 -6.12 -5.35
CA ALA A 63 1.93 -5.39 -5.10
C ALA A 63 3.14 -6.33 -5.08
N ARG A 64 4.29 -5.80 -5.48
CA ARG A 64 5.57 -6.52 -5.39
C ARG A 64 6.33 -6.06 -4.15
N LYS A 65 6.65 -6.98 -3.24
CA LYS A 65 7.53 -6.68 -2.09
C LYS A 65 8.95 -6.42 -2.62
N LEU A 66 9.57 -5.30 -2.25
CA LEU A 66 10.88 -4.84 -2.76
C LEU A 66 12.07 -5.09 -1.82
N GLY A 67 11.87 -5.68 -0.64
CA GLY A 67 12.96 -6.01 0.30
C GLY A 67 12.43 -6.22 1.72
N GLU A 68 13.28 -6.79 2.59
CA GLU A 68 13.07 -6.85 4.04
C GLU A 68 13.56 -5.56 4.72
#